data_AF-A0A8H6TF81-F1
#
_entry.id   AF-A0A8H6TF81-F1
#
_cell.length_a   1.000
_cell.length_b   1.000
_cell.length_c   1.000
_cell.angle_alpha   90.00
_cell.angle_beta   90.00
_cell.angle_gamma   90.00
#
_symmetry.space_group_name_H-M   'P 1'
#
loop_
_entity.id
_entity.type
_entity.pdbx_description
1 polymer ?
#
loop_
_entity_poly.entity_id
_entity_poly.type
_entity_poly.pdbx_seq_one_letter_code
_entity_poly.pdbx_strand_id
1 'polypeptide(L)'
;MSSYAARPTLPSLRALNLLPESHPTCYDSYEHMTQRTWQSHRRVSMSSSTRTPSPSPSDASTQSSPTKLTLVPCAFEEAEAVIVLPPTTKPGKGFLLTGQSLAQLRLPQRQLAKEVRDRMHPYRFSGPRRPSP
;
A
#
# COMPACT_ATOMS: atom_id res chain seq x y z
N MET A 1 -50.13 -21.23 -1.94
CA MET A 1 -49.26 -20.91 -3.09
C MET A 1 -48.11 -20.06 -2.56
N SER A 2 -46.89 -20.61 -2.48
CA SER A 2 -45.75 -19.92 -1.85
C SER A 2 -45.02 -19.05 -2.87
N SER A 3 -45.04 -17.72 -2.66
CA SER A 3 -44.30 -16.74 -3.44
C SER A 3 -42.85 -16.65 -2.97
N TYR A 4 -41.93 -17.27 -3.72
CA TYR A 4 -40.49 -17.08 -3.48
C TYR A 4 -40.07 -15.72 -4.06
N ALA A 5 -39.73 -14.77 -3.20
CA ALA A 5 -39.15 -13.50 -3.61
C ALA A 5 -37.80 -13.75 -4.30
N ALA A 6 -37.72 -13.41 -5.60
CA ALA A 6 -36.51 -13.54 -6.38
C ALA A 6 -35.40 -12.64 -5.80
N ARG A 7 -34.22 -13.21 -5.56
CA ARG A 7 -33.07 -12.46 -5.04
C ARG A 7 -32.50 -11.56 -6.14
N PRO A 8 -32.17 -10.29 -5.84
CA PRO A 8 -31.49 -9.43 -6.79
C PRO A 8 -30.10 -9.98 -7.11
N THR A 9 -29.83 -10.22 -8.39
CA THR A 9 -28.53 -10.72 -8.87
C THR A 9 -27.58 -9.53 -9.06
N LEU A 10 -26.41 -9.59 -8.43
CA LEU A 10 -25.39 -8.56 -8.57
C LEU A 10 -24.74 -8.58 -9.97
N PRO A 11 -24.34 -7.43 -10.52
CA PRO A 11 -23.67 -7.35 -11.82
C PRO A 11 -22.31 -8.08 -11.80
N SER A 12 -21.96 -8.70 -12.94
CA SER A 12 -20.69 -9.40 -13.09
C SER A 12 -19.49 -8.44 -13.01
N LEU A 13 -18.35 -8.91 -12.48
CA LEU A 13 -17.13 -8.10 -12.33
C LEU A 13 -16.61 -7.50 -13.66
N ARG A 14 -16.90 -8.15 -14.81
CA ARG A 14 -16.57 -7.65 -16.14
C ARG A 14 -17.31 -6.35 -16.47
N ALA A 15 -18.53 -6.18 -15.95
CA ALA A 15 -19.32 -4.96 -16.16
C ALA A 15 -18.74 -3.75 -15.40
N LEU A 16 -17.80 -3.95 -14.47
CA LEU A 16 -17.21 -2.89 -13.66
C LEU A 16 -15.89 -2.34 -14.25
N ASN A 17 -15.39 -2.86 -15.38
CA ASN A 17 -14.13 -2.43 -16.02
C ASN A 17 -12.91 -2.37 -15.06
N LEU A 18 -12.89 -3.22 -14.01
CA LEU A 18 -11.85 -3.20 -12.97
C LEU A 18 -10.65 -4.11 -13.29
N LEU A 19 -10.67 -4.82 -14.42
CA LEU A 19 -9.56 -5.70 -14.80
C LEU A 19 -8.72 -5.02 -15.88
N PRO A 20 -7.40 -4.85 -15.66
CA PRO A 20 -6.50 -4.38 -16.71
C PRO A 20 -6.49 -5.37 -17.87
N GLU A 21 -6.60 -4.84 -19.09
CA GLU A 21 -6.49 -5.61 -20.33
C GLU A 21 -5.15 -6.37 -20.33
N SER A 22 -5.23 -7.69 -20.15
CA SER A 22 -4.07 -8.56 -20.26
C SER A 22 -3.68 -8.67 -21.73
N HIS A 23 -2.68 -7.89 -22.15
CA HIS A 23 -1.98 -8.14 -23.40
C HIS A 23 -1.27 -9.51 -23.32
N PRO A 24 -1.35 -10.35 -24.35
CA PRO A 24 -0.61 -11.61 -24.38
C PRO A 24 0.87 -11.31 -24.67
N THR A 25 1.73 -11.41 -23.66
CA THR A 25 3.18 -11.54 -23.89
C THR A 25 3.48 -13.01 -24.14
N CYS A 26 3.80 -13.32 -25.39
CA CYS A 26 4.42 -14.56 -25.83
C CYS A 26 5.74 -14.73 -25.05
N TYR A 27 5.74 -15.65 -24.08
CA TYR A 27 6.95 -16.08 -23.38
C TYR A 27 7.31 -17.44 -23.96
N ASP A 28 8.37 -17.48 -24.75
CA ASP A 28 8.97 -18.75 -25.11
C ASP A 28 10.50 -18.64 -25.14
N SER A 29 11.10 -19.72 -24.66
CA SER A 29 12.50 -20.12 -24.80
C SER A 29 13.55 -19.52 -23.84
N TYR A 30 13.79 -20.27 -22.76
CA TYR A 30 15.08 -20.34 -22.07
C TYR A 30 15.85 -21.57 -22.55
N GLU A 31 17.18 -21.52 -22.39
CA GLU A 31 18.25 -22.50 -22.72
C GLU A 31 18.78 -22.34 -24.17
N HIS A 32 20.07 -22.08 -24.39
CA HIS A 32 21.17 -22.97 -24.03
C HIS A 32 22.49 -22.26 -23.68
N MET A 33 23.12 -22.79 -22.64
CA MET A 33 24.48 -22.53 -22.22
C MET A 33 25.50 -23.29 -23.09
N THR A 34 26.37 -22.58 -23.83
CA THR A 34 27.67 -23.12 -24.32
C THR A 34 28.74 -22.03 -24.41
N GLN A 35 29.63 -22.02 -23.41
CA GLN A 35 31.09 -22.00 -23.46
C GLN A 35 31.89 -21.41 -24.67
N ARG A 36 33.00 -20.73 -24.29
CA ARG A 36 34.27 -20.42 -25.02
C ARG A 36 34.22 -19.12 -25.87
N THR A 37 35.23 -18.24 -25.95
CA THR A 37 36.66 -18.26 -25.59
C THR A 37 37.23 -16.82 -25.77
N TRP A 38 38.14 -16.42 -24.86
CA TRP A 38 39.35 -15.60 -25.06
C TRP A 38 39.40 -14.45 -26.09
N GLN A 39 39.65 -13.24 -25.55
CA GLN A 39 40.47 -12.13 -26.06
C GLN A 39 40.32 -11.68 -27.53
N SER A 40 39.83 -10.44 -27.73
CA SER A 40 40.43 -9.54 -28.72
C SER A 40 40.12 -8.06 -28.45
N HIS A 41 41.19 -7.29 -28.29
CA HIS A 41 41.21 -5.82 -28.36
C HIS A 41 40.81 -5.32 -29.75
N ARG A 42 40.01 -4.24 -29.83
CA ARG A 42 40.03 -3.13 -30.82
C ARG A 42 38.83 -2.21 -30.51
N ARG A 43 39.00 -1.08 -29.82
CA ARG A 43 39.27 0.27 -30.33
C ARG A 43 38.21 0.88 -31.28
N VAL A 44 37.68 2.02 -30.79
CA VAL A 44 37.12 3.26 -31.41
C VAL A 44 35.75 3.31 -32.12
N SER A 45 34.85 4.07 -31.44
CA SER A 45 34.05 5.24 -31.88
C SER A 45 32.87 5.15 -32.85
N MET A 46 31.95 6.10 -32.60
CA MET A 46 30.81 6.60 -33.39
C MET A 46 29.49 5.86 -33.11
N SER A 47 28.54 6.46 -32.40
CA SER A 47 27.78 7.58 -32.94
C SER A 47 27.11 8.44 -31.88
N SER A 48 27.16 9.76 -32.09
CA SER A 48 26.33 10.76 -31.43
C SER A 48 24.85 10.42 -31.57
N SER A 49 24.12 10.44 -30.46
CA SER A 49 22.68 10.69 -30.47
C SER A 49 22.38 11.82 -29.49
N THR A 50 22.17 13.00 -30.05
CA THR A 50 21.64 14.19 -29.39
C THR A 50 20.18 13.96 -29.04
N ARG A 51 19.90 13.58 -27.78
CA ARG A 51 18.55 13.69 -27.18
C ARG A 51 18.67 14.14 -25.72
N THR A 52 18.35 15.43 -25.51
CA THR A 52 17.90 16.11 -24.28
C THR A 52 18.55 15.72 -22.93
N PRO A 53 19.27 16.63 -22.25
CA PRO A 53 19.56 16.43 -20.84
C PRO A 53 18.29 16.73 -20.04
N SER A 54 17.88 15.82 -19.15
CA SER A 54 17.20 16.07 -17.85
C SER A 54 16.11 15.03 -17.55
N PRO A 55 15.84 14.71 -16.27
CA PRO A 55 16.39 15.34 -15.07
C PRO A 55 17.39 14.42 -14.35
N SER A 56 18.49 15.01 -13.88
CA SER A 56 19.17 14.46 -12.71
C SER A 56 18.13 14.28 -11.61
N PRO A 57 18.11 13.15 -10.87
CA PRO A 57 17.46 13.16 -9.58
C PRO A 57 18.23 14.18 -8.75
N SER A 58 17.71 15.39 -8.66
CA SER A 58 18.18 16.34 -7.65
C SER A 58 18.19 15.57 -6.35
N ASP A 59 19.35 15.50 -5.74
CA ASP A 59 19.56 15.17 -4.35
C ASP A 59 18.65 16.07 -3.51
N ALA A 60 17.38 15.68 -3.37
CA ALA A 60 16.64 15.93 -2.16
C ALA A 60 17.16 14.92 -1.15
N SER A 61 18.43 15.06 -0.78
CA SER A 61 19.01 14.55 0.45
C SER A 61 18.37 15.29 1.62
N THR A 62 17.05 15.22 1.75
CA THR A 62 16.46 15.09 3.07
C THR A 62 16.48 13.60 3.35
N GLN A 63 17.67 13.05 3.63
CA GLN A 63 17.78 11.92 4.54
C GLN A 63 17.17 12.39 5.85
N SER A 64 15.84 12.42 5.95
CA SER A 64 15.22 12.24 7.24
C SER A 64 15.66 10.84 7.63
N SER A 65 16.63 10.76 8.54
CA SER A 65 16.88 9.54 9.30
C SER A 65 15.51 8.91 9.60
N PRO A 66 15.34 7.59 9.35
CA PRO A 66 14.05 6.93 9.52
C PRO A 66 13.57 7.26 10.92
N THR A 67 12.60 8.18 10.99
CA THR A 67 12.25 8.79 12.26
C THR A 67 11.46 7.70 12.95
N LYS A 68 12.12 7.01 13.88
CA LYS A 68 11.57 5.83 14.53
C LYS A 68 10.34 6.29 15.30
N LEU A 69 9.16 6.10 14.70
CA LEU A 69 7.89 6.41 15.33
C LEU A 69 7.60 5.31 16.34
N THR A 70 7.50 5.68 17.62
CA THR A 70 7.15 4.73 18.68
C THR A 70 5.69 4.93 19.07
N LEU A 71 4.90 3.86 19.03
CA LEU A 71 3.51 3.88 19.45
C LEU A 71 3.42 3.60 20.94
N VAL A 72 2.75 4.47 21.69
CA VAL A 72 2.53 4.33 23.12
C VAL A 72 1.04 4.10 23.36
N PRO A 73 0.63 3.03 24.06
CA PRO A 73 -0.76 2.82 24.43
C PRO A 73 -1.31 4.02 25.20
N CYS A 74 -2.56 4.42 24.92
CA CYS A 74 -3.18 5.57 25.56
C CYS A 74 -4.70 5.40 25.66
N ALA A 75 -5.39 6.37 26.27
CA ALA A 75 -6.85 6.39 26.26
C ALA A 75 -7.38 6.69 24.85
N PHE A 76 -8.59 6.20 24.54
CA PHE A 76 -9.19 6.38 23.22
C PHE A 76 -9.38 7.85 22.82
N GLU A 77 -9.65 8.72 23.79
CA GLU A 77 -9.83 10.17 23.58
C GLU A 77 -8.54 10.87 23.14
N GLU A 78 -7.38 10.39 23.60
CA GLU A 78 -6.06 10.98 23.32
C GLU A 78 -5.34 10.33 22.13
N ALA A 79 -5.91 9.26 21.57
CA ALA A 79 -5.26 8.47 20.53
C ALA A 79 -4.95 9.30 19.27
N GLU A 80 -3.75 9.15 18.74
CA GLU A 80 -3.36 9.70 17.44
C GLU A 80 -3.43 8.62 16.35
N ALA A 81 -3.46 7.36 16.78
CA ALA A 81 -3.60 6.19 15.96
C ALA A 81 -4.44 5.12 16.68
N VAL A 82 -5.19 4.32 15.93
CA VAL A 82 -5.89 3.16 16.46
C VAL A 82 -5.62 1.95 15.57
N ILE A 83 -5.15 0.86 16.17
CA ILE A 83 -4.98 -0.42 15.48
C ILE A 83 -6.27 -1.22 15.65
N VAL A 84 -6.85 -1.67 14.54
CA VAL A 84 -8.01 -2.56 14.53
C VAL A 84 -7.55 -3.94 14.11
N LEU A 85 -7.66 -4.91 15.02
CA LEU A 85 -7.29 -6.29 14.75
C LEU A 85 -8.45 -7.05 14.10
N PRO A 86 -8.21 -8.05 13.22
CA PRO A 86 -9.25 -8.92 12.66
C PRO A 86 -9.92 -9.76 13.77
N PRO A 87 -11.11 -10.33 13.55
CA PRO A 87 -11.72 -11.21 14.53
C PRO A 87 -10.92 -12.50 14.60
N THR A 88 -10.75 -13.08 15.79
CA THR A 88 -10.02 -14.35 15.98
C THR A 88 -10.60 -15.51 15.17
N THR A 89 -11.88 -15.41 14.80
CA THR A 89 -12.60 -16.41 14.00
C THR A 89 -12.28 -16.36 12.51
N LYS A 90 -11.63 -15.30 12.00
CA LYS A 90 -11.31 -15.16 10.57
C LYS A 90 -9.86 -14.71 10.38
N PRO A 91 -9.07 -15.41 9.54
CA PRO A 91 -7.76 -14.91 9.17
C PRO A 91 -7.91 -13.56 8.45
N GLY A 92 -7.10 -12.58 8.85
CA GLY A 92 -7.15 -11.25 8.28
C GLY A 92 -5.94 -10.43 8.70
N LYS A 93 -5.76 -9.27 8.07
CA LYS A 93 -4.74 -8.29 8.47
C LYS A 93 -5.43 -7.19 9.27
N GLY A 94 -4.80 -6.79 10.38
CA GLY A 94 -5.21 -5.58 11.09
C GLY A 94 -4.90 -4.34 10.25
N PHE A 95 -5.55 -3.24 10.57
CA PHE A 95 -5.33 -1.96 9.90
C PHE A 95 -5.14 -0.85 10.93
N LEU A 96 -4.41 0.19 10.50
CA LEU A 96 -4.10 1.36 11.30
C LEU A 96 -4.97 2.52 10.84
N LEU A 97 -5.72 3.13 11.76
CA LEU A 97 -6.46 4.37 11.54
C LEU A 97 -5.70 5.52 12.16
N THR A 98 -5.50 6.61 11.42
CA THR A 98 -4.85 7.84 11.90
C THR A 98 -5.57 9.06 11.34
N GLY A 99 -5.29 10.24 11.89
CA GLY A 99 -5.77 11.52 11.33
C GLY A 99 -7.29 11.60 11.18
N GLN A 100 -7.75 12.00 10.00
CA GLN A 100 -9.17 12.25 9.71
C GLN A 100 -10.03 10.97 9.81
N SER A 101 -9.49 9.82 9.41
CA SER A 101 -10.17 8.52 9.49
C SER A 101 -10.53 8.17 10.93
N LEU A 102 -9.66 8.56 11.87
CA LEU A 102 -9.85 8.36 13.30
C LEU A 102 -10.84 9.38 13.88
N ALA A 103 -10.84 10.63 13.39
CA ALA A 103 -11.81 11.66 13.79
C ALA A 103 -13.27 11.22 13.51
N GLN A 104 -13.52 10.60 12.35
CA GLN A 104 -14.84 10.05 12.01
C GLN A 104 -15.31 8.93 12.95
N LEU A 105 -14.38 8.30 13.67
CA LEU A 105 -14.66 7.18 14.55
C LEU A 105 -14.97 7.66 15.99
N ARG A 106 -14.59 8.88 16.33
CA ARG A 106 -14.91 9.57 17.59
C ARG A 106 -16.28 10.24 17.60
N LEU A 107 -16.96 10.29 16.45
CA LEU A 107 -18.26 10.95 16.37
C LEU A 107 -19.25 10.26 17.32
N PRO A 108 -19.89 11.00 18.24
CA PRO A 108 -20.77 10.42 19.26
C PRO A 108 -21.99 9.70 18.65
N GLN A 109 -22.41 10.11 17.45
CA GLN A 109 -23.50 9.49 16.70
C GLN A 109 -23.14 8.10 16.16
N ARG A 110 -21.85 7.76 16.06
CA ARG A 110 -21.39 6.50 15.47
C ARG A 110 -21.25 5.45 16.56
N GLN A 111 -22.34 4.72 16.80
CA GLN A 111 -22.29 3.54 17.68
C GLN A 111 -21.51 2.43 16.98
N LEU A 112 -20.27 2.22 17.43
CA LEU A 112 -19.50 1.05 17.04
C LEU A 112 -20.05 -0.16 17.79
N ALA A 113 -20.21 -1.27 17.08
CA ALA A 113 -20.55 -2.54 17.72
C ALA A 113 -19.52 -2.85 18.81
N LYS A 114 -19.98 -3.42 19.93
CA LYS A 114 -19.14 -3.76 21.09
C LYS A 114 -17.91 -4.57 20.68
N GLU A 115 -18.12 -5.56 19.81
CA GLU A 115 -17.06 -6.40 19.26
C GLU A 115 -16.00 -5.63 18.48
N VAL A 116 -16.39 -4.53 17.82
CA VAL A 116 -15.42 -3.67 17.12
C VAL A 116 -14.58 -2.94 18.14
N ARG A 117 -15.18 -2.30 19.15
CA ARG A 117 -14.46 -1.56 20.20
C ARG A 117 -13.47 -2.45 20.96
N ASP A 118 -13.86 -3.68 21.29
CA ASP A 118 -12.99 -4.64 22.00
C ASP A 118 -11.74 -5.01 21.20
N ARG A 119 -11.72 -4.75 19.88
CA ARG A 119 -10.62 -5.03 18.95
C ARG A 119 -9.86 -3.78 18.53
N MET A 120 -10.20 -2.63 19.10
CA MET A 120 -9.53 -1.35 18.84
C MET A 120 -8.49 -1.09 19.92
N HIS A 121 -7.26 -0.88 19.49
CA HIS A 121 -6.14 -0.58 20.37
C HIS A 121 -5.66 0.85 20.11
N PRO A 122 -6.00 1.81 21.00
CA PRO A 122 -5.59 3.20 20.88
C PRO A 122 -4.11 3.42 21.22
N TYR A 123 -3.43 4.19 20.39
CA TYR A 123 -2.03 4.57 20.53
C TYR A 123 -1.80 6.04 20.24
N ARG A 124 -0.71 6.57 20.81
CA ARG A 124 -0.18 7.90 20.54
C ARG A 124 1.20 7.78 19.91
N PHE A 125 1.55 8.71 19.01
CA PHE A 125 2.91 8.80 18.50
C PHE A 125 3.81 9.44 19.56
N SER A 126 4.87 8.73 19.93
CA SER A 126 6.00 9.27 20.66
C SER A 126 7.18 9.35 19.71
N GLY A 127 7.88 10.48 19.74
CA GLY A 127 8.96 10.79 18.81
C GLY A 127 9.03 12.29 18.55
N PRO A 128 10.12 12.77 17.93
CA PRO A 128 10.26 14.17 17.57
C PRO A 128 9.18 14.50 16.53
N ARG A 129 8.10 15.16 16.96
CA ARG A 129 7.11 15.74 16.04
C ARG A 129 7.82 16.80 15.22
N ARG A 130 7.92 16.61 13.91
CA ARG A 130 8.26 17.73 13.04
C ARG A 130 7.16 18.78 13.19
N PRO A 131 7.50 20.05 13.45
CA PRO A 131 6.52 21.12 13.42
C PRO A 131 5.87 21.13 12.03
N SER A 132 4.53 21.11 12.00
CA SER A 132 3.78 21.36 10.78
C SER A 132 4.06 22.80 10.32
N PRO A 133 4.32 23.06 9.03
CA PRO A 133 4.48 24.41 8.50
C PRO A 133 3.21 25.24 8.67
#